data_AF-A0A416BZ67-F1
#
_entry.id   AF-A0A416BZ67-F1
#
_cell.length_a   1.000
_cell.length_b   1.000
_cell.length_c   1.000
_cell.angle_alpha   90.00
_cell.angle_beta   90.00
_cell.angle_gamma   90.00
#
_symmetry.space_group_name_H-M   'P 1'
#
loop_
_entity.id
_entity.type
_entity.pdbx_description
1 polymer ?
#
loop_
_entity_poly.entity_id
_entity_poly.type
_entity_poly.pdbx_seq_one_letter_code
_entity_poly.pdbx_strand_id
1 'polypeptide(L)'
;MEKKKCPKCNVEMDASNNFCGKCGYRFEELDKSSESVSNAKKPNFQKKKIIIILAVICVVTMALIFILFPKIKSTVEKKNKYSSALTYIENNKYQDAINILREIDTYKDSQEKLNESYYKLAETRYKEGDLKAAAENYYSAGKYGDAMRKYTSTTYEYGKQLVAKWDYINAAKQFKKIDYNDSKELASLYVQFDTNRYHNHKFYYYAEEFEDKLNSLLQEENENFSAKIDDDNITDTPVIYVYNKEKFTGVYLSLAKYDKNGMCEGFDIRWTNVSKSEENFGTATYIYSILLADCSLTAQDANDYYMELVKKAEKNILWGKAFCNDTRNGISYHFWYSSDDNESGLLINNSDE
;
A
#
# COMPACT_ATOMS: atom_id res chain seq x y z
N MET A 1 43.57 -11.18 -108.54
CA MET A 1 43.13 -10.73 -107.21
C MET A 1 41.70 -11.18 -107.03
N GLU A 2 41.45 -12.04 -106.05
CA GLU A 2 40.14 -12.64 -105.79
C GLU A 2 39.21 -11.57 -105.17
N LYS A 3 37.97 -11.46 -105.66
CA LYS A 3 37.02 -10.44 -105.20
C LYS A 3 35.85 -11.09 -104.46
N LYS A 4 35.38 -10.48 -103.37
CA LYS A 4 34.18 -10.88 -102.62
C LYS A 4 33.16 -9.75 -102.55
N LYS A 5 31.87 -10.08 -102.41
CA LYS A 5 30.79 -9.08 -102.21
C LYS A 5 30.41 -8.97 -100.74
N CYS A 6 30.08 -7.75 -100.31
CA CYS A 6 29.54 -7.54 -98.97
C CYS A 6 28.13 -8.12 -98.86
N PRO A 7 27.82 -9.00 -97.89
CA PRO A 7 26.47 -9.54 -97.70
C PRO A 7 25.46 -8.46 -97.28
N LYS A 8 25.92 -7.35 -96.68
CA LYS A 8 25.03 -6.28 -96.20
C LYS A 8 24.70 -5.22 -97.28
N CYS A 9 25.63 -4.91 -98.18
CA CYS A 9 25.45 -3.83 -99.16
C CYS A 9 25.83 -4.17 -100.61
N ASN A 10 26.19 -5.42 -100.86
CA ASN A 10 26.47 -6.02 -102.18
C ASN A 10 27.58 -5.35 -103.02
N VAL A 11 28.41 -4.50 -102.42
CA VAL A 11 29.60 -3.92 -103.07
C VAL A 11 30.70 -4.96 -103.22
N GLU A 12 31.35 -4.97 -104.38
CA GLU A 12 32.55 -5.76 -104.64
C GLU A 12 33.78 -5.14 -103.99
N MET A 13 34.58 -5.97 -103.35
CA MET A 13 35.84 -5.59 -102.72
C MET A 13 36.84 -6.74 -102.81
N ASP A 14 38.10 -6.44 -102.47
CA ASP A 14 39.15 -7.47 -102.42
C ASP A 14 38.83 -8.51 -101.32
N ALA A 15 39.07 -9.77 -101.62
CA ALA A 15 38.85 -10.88 -100.70
C ALA A 15 39.68 -10.76 -99.41
N SER A 16 40.80 -10.05 -99.43
CA SER A 16 41.68 -9.79 -98.27
C SER A 16 41.14 -8.77 -97.27
N ASN A 17 40.08 -8.01 -97.60
CA ASN A 17 39.53 -7.01 -96.68
C ASN A 17 38.65 -7.65 -95.60
N ASN A 18 38.98 -7.43 -94.33
CA ASN A 18 38.24 -7.98 -93.17
C ASN A 18 37.07 -7.09 -92.71
N PHE A 19 36.83 -5.97 -93.41
CA PHE A 19 35.61 -5.17 -93.26
C PHE A 19 35.24 -4.44 -94.55
N CYS A 20 33.97 -4.09 -94.70
CA CYS A 20 33.46 -3.32 -95.83
C CYS A 20 33.66 -1.82 -95.61
N GLY A 21 34.46 -1.17 -96.46
CA GLY A 21 34.71 0.28 -96.39
C GLY A 21 33.47 1.16 -96.62
N LYS A 22 32.41 0.64 -97.27
CA LYS A 22 31.17 1.40 -97.54
C LYS A 22 30.17 1.37 -96.39
N CYS A 23 29.98 0.23 -95.72
CA CYS A 23 28.92 0.07 -94.72
C CYS A 23 29.42 -0.36 -93.33
N GLY A 24 30.73 -0.55 -93.16
CA GLY A 24 31.35 -0.92 -91.88
C GLY A 24 31.16 -2.38 -91.46
N TYR A 25 30.56 -3.24 -92.30
CA TYR A 25 30.34 -4.66 -91.99
C TYR A 25 31.67 -5.41 -91.86
N ARG A 26 31.95 -6.04 -90.71
CA ARG A 26 33.14 -6.88 -90.46
C ARG A 26 32.89 -8.33 -90.81
N PHE A 27 33.89 -8.97 -91.41
CA PHE A 27 33.90 -10.40 -91.69
C PHE A 27 34.70 -11.10 -90.58
N GLU A 28 34.05 -11.96 -89.80
CA GLU A 28 34.71 -12.79 -88.80
C GLU A 28 35.34 -14.00 -89.51
N GLU A 29 36.66 -14.15 -89.37
CA GLU A 29 37.41 -15.30 -89.90
C GLU A 29 37.06 -16.55 -89.08
N LEU A 30 36.42 -17.53 -89.73
CA LEU A 30 36.26 -18.89 -89.22
C LEU A 30 37.51 -19.69 -89.58
N ASP A 31 38.45 -19.81 -88.65
CA ASP A 31 39.62 -20.68 -88.83
C ASP A 31 39.32 -22.14 -88.46
N LYS A 32 39.75 -23.02 -89.37
CA LYS A 32 39.55 -24.46 -89.39
C LYS A 32 40.47 -25.19 -88.41
N SER A 33 39.88 -26.23 -87.84
CA SER A 33 40.39 -27.41 -87.14
C SER A 33 41.87 -27.83 -87.24
N SER A 34 42.29 -28.39 -86.09
CA SER A 34 43.10 -29.61 -85.83
C SER A 34 44.63 -29.54 -85.71
N GLU A 35 45.03 -29.74 -84.44
CA GLU A 35 46.19 -30.49 -83.92
C GLU A 35 47.63 -29.98 -84.16
N SER A 36 48.22 -29.36 -83.14
CA SER A 36 49.22 -30.00 -82.27
C SER A 36 49.83 -29.03 -81.24
N VAL A 37 49.91 -29.52 -80.00
CA VAL A 37 50.89 -29.19 -78.94
C VAL A 37 51.20 -27.70 -78.66
N SER A 38 50.55 -27.16 -77.61
CA SER A 38 51.24 -26.64 -76.41
C SER A 38 50.23 -26.00 -75.46
N ASN A 39 49.73 -26.82 -74.55
CA ASN A 39 48.83 -26.36 -73.49
C ASN A 39 49.63 -25.66 -72.39
N ALA A 40 49.99 -24.39 -72.59
CA ALA A 40 50.50 -23.53 -71.53
C ALA A 40 49.33 -23.07 -70.64
N LYS A 41 49.08 -23.80 -69.55
CA LYS A 41 48.18 -23.42 -68.47
C LYS A 41 48.55 -22.02 -67.94
N LYS A 42 47.74 -20.99 -68.24
CA LYS A 42 47.77 -19.73 -67.48
C LYS A 42 47.12 -19.96 -66.10
N PRO A 43 47.77 -19.57 -64.99
CA PRO A 43 47.43 -20.08 -63.67
C PRO A 43 46.15 -19.43 -63.11
N ASN A 44 45.15 -20.28 -62.89
CA ASN A 44 43.87 -19.98 -62.23
C ASN A 44 44.03 -19.79 -60.71
N PHE A 45 45.04 -19.00 -60.27
CA PHE A 45 45.54 -18.95 -58.89
C PHE A 45 45.21 -17.66 -58.12
N GLN A 46 44.76 -16.60 -58.81
CA GLN A 46 44.44 -15.32 -58.18
C GLN A 46 42.94 -15.11 -57.90
N LYS A 47 42.03 -15.65 -58.74
CA LYS A 47 40.57 -15.55 -58.51
C LYS A 47 40.09 -16.38 -57.31
N LYS A 48 40.66 -17.58 -57.10
CA LYS A 48 40.31 -18.44 -55.93
C LYS A 48 40.71 -17.79 -54.60
N LYS A 49 41.86 -17.10 -54.53
CA LYS A 49 42.29 -16.38 -53.33
C LYS A 49 41.39 -15.19 -53.02
N ILE A 50 40.97 -14.42 -54.03
CA ILE A 50 40.02 -13.30 -53.85
C ILE A 50 38.65 -13.79 -53.35
N ILE A 51 38.14 -14.90 -53.88
CA ILE A 51 36.87 -15.50 -53.43
C ILE A 51 36.96 -15.96 -51.97
N ILE A 52 38.07 -16.59 -51.58
CA ILE A 52 38.30 -17.03 -50.19
C ILE A 52 38.37 -15.80 -49.25
N ILE A 53 39.08 -14.74 -49.65
CA ILE A 53 39.17 -13.51 -48.85
C ILE A 53 37.80 -12.85 -48.69
N LEU A 54 36.99 -12.75 -49.75
CA LEU A 54 35.63 -12.21 -49.69
C LEU A 54 34.70 -13.08 -48.83
N ALA A 55 34.78 -14.40 -48.92
CA ALA A 55 34.01 -15.31 -48.09
C ALA A 55 34.37 -15.15 -46.60
N VAL A 56 35.67 -15.03 -46.28
CA VAL A 56 36.15 -14.77 -44.92
C VAL A 56 35.64 -13.41 -44.42
N ILE A 57 35.69 -12.36 -45.24
CA ILE A 57 35.15 -11.04 -44.88
C ILE A 57 33.64 -11.10 -44.62
N CYS A 58 32.87 -11.81 -45.46
CA CYS A 58 31.43 -12.01 -45.25
C CYS A 58 31.13 -12.78 -43.95
N VAL A 59 31.90 -13.82 -43.63
CA VAL A 59 31.73 -14.57 -42.39
C VAL A 59 32.08 -13.71 -41.16
N VAL A 60 33.17 -12.93 -41.25
CA VAL A 60 33.58 -12.01 -40.17
C VAL A 60 32.55 -10.89 -39.97
N THR A 61 32.02 -10.31 -41.05
CA THR A 61 30.98 -9.26 -40.96
C THR A 61 29.66 -9.82 -40.44
N MET A 62 29.24 -11.01 -40.86
CA MET A 62 28.05 -11.67 -40.30
C MET A 62 28.23 -12.01 -38.81
N ALA A 63 29.41 -12.48 -38.41
CA ALA A 63 29.72 -12.71 -36.99
C ALA A 63 29.70 -11.41 -36.18
N LEU A 64 30.25 -10.31 -36.72
CA LEU A 64 30.18 -8.98 -36.10
C LEU A 64 28.73 -8.49 -35.96
N ILE A 65 27.90 -8.62 -37.00
CA ILE A 65 26.48 -8.27 -36.95
C ILE A 65 25.75 -9.14 -35.92
N PHE A 66 26.02 -10.44 -35.87
CA PHE A 66 25.39 -11.35 -34.92
C PHE A 66 25.74 -11.00 -33.46
N ILE A 67 26.95 -10.48 -33.21
CA ILE A 67 27.39 -10.01 -31.89
C ILE A 67 26.82 -8.62 -31.54
N LEU A 68 26.74 -7.72 -32.53
CA LEU A 68 26.32 -6.33 -32.32
C LEU A 68 24.80 -6.14 -32.34
N PHE A 69 24.06 -6.90 -33.15
CA PHE A 69 22.61 -6.76 -33.33
C PHE A 69 21.81 -6.92 -32.03
N PRO A 70 22.10 -7.90 -31.14
CA PRO A 70 21.44 -8.01 -29.83
C PRO A 70 21.71 -6.79 -28.93
N LYS A 71 22.97 -6.29 -28.94
CA LYS A 71 23.36 -5.11 -28.16
C LYS A 71 22.67 -3.84 -28.65
N ILE A 72 22.58 -3.66 -29.98
CA ILE A 72 21.88 -2.53 -30.60
C ILE A 72 20.38 -2.58 -30.27
N LYS A 73 19.73 -3.74 -30.46
CA LYS A 73 18.31 -3.94 -30.14
C LYS A 73 18.00 -3.62 -28.67
N SER A 74 18.81 -4.14 -27.75
CA SER A 74 18.66 -3.87 -26.31
C SER A 74 18.84 -2.39 -25.97
N THR A 75 19.79 -1.71 -26.62
CA THR A 75 20.06 -0.29 -26.37
C THR A 75 18.92 0.60 -26.85
N VAL A 76 18.31 0.28 -28.01
CA VAL A 76 17.16 1.02 -28.55
C VAL A 76 15.93 0.86 -27.65
N GLU A 77 15.68 -0.35 -27.15
CA GLU A 77 14.57 -0.59 -26.22
C GLU A 77 14.73 0.23 -24.93
N LYS A 78 15.91 0.20 -24.30
CA LYS A 78 16.21 0.99 -23.11
C LYS A 78 16.06 2.50 -23.37
N LYS A 79 16.52 2.99 -24.53
CA LYS A 79 16.34 4.39 -24.94
C LYS A 79 14.87 4.79 -25.03
N ASN A 80 14.04 3.95 -25.64
CA ASN A 80 12.61 4.22 -25.80
C ASN A 80 11.90 4.21 -24.44
N LYS A 81 12.16 3.18 -23.61
CA LYS A 81 11.63 3.12 -22.23
C LYS A 81 12.04 4.34 -21.41
N TYR A 82 13.31 4.73 -21.47
CA TYR A 82 13.81 5.92 -20.80
C TYR A 82 13.08 7.19 -21.27
N SER A 83 12.90 7.38 -22.59
CA SER A 83 12.14 8.51 -23.13
C SER A 83 10.69 8.52 -22.62
N SER A 84 10.01 7.37 -22.61
CA SER A 84 8.65 7.26 -22.09
C SER A 84 8.58 7.58 -20.60
N ALA A 85 9.53 7.11 -19.80
CA ALA A 85 9.60 7.42 -18.38
C ALA A 85 9.74 8.93 -18.13
N LEU A 86 10.58 9.63 -18.93
CA LEU A 86 10.68 11.08 -18.85
C LEU A 86 9.35 11.77 -19.17
N THR A 87 8.62 11.33 -20.21
CA THR A 87 7.27 11.85 -20.50
C THR A 87 6.32 11.62 -19.33
N TYR A 88 6.38 10.47 -18.65
CA TYR A 88 5.56 10.24 -17.46
C TYR A 88 5.92 11.18 -16.29
N ILE A 89 7.21 11.42 -16.05
CA ILE A 89 7.68 12.38 -15.04
C ILE A 89 7.18 13.79 -15.35
N GLU A 90 7.31 14.26 -16.59
CA GLU A 90 6.84 15.58 -17.04
C GLU A 90 5.33 15.76 -16.83
N ASN A 91 4.57 14.66 -16.96
CA ASN A 91 3.12 14.65 -16.73
C ASN A 91 2.73 14.34 -15.27
N ASN A 92 3.67 14.36 -14.32
CA ASN A 92 3.47 14.03 -12.90
C ASN A 92 2.93 12.60 -12.65
N LYS A 93 3.07 11.69 -13.61
CA LYS A 93 2.66 10.28 -13.52
C LYS A 93 3.79 9.43 -12.96
N TYR A 94 4.16 9.70 -11.72
CA TYR A 94 5.37 9.14 -11.11
C TYR A 94 5.33 7.61 -10.95
N GLN A 95 4.16 7.01 -10.69
CA GLN A 95 4.04 5.55 -10.60
C GLN A 95 4.34 4.85 -11.93
N ASP A 96 3.83 5.40 -13.05
CA ASP A 96 4.10 4.87 -14.38
C ASP A 96 5.59 5.02 -14.74
N ALA A 97 6.19 6.15 -14.38
CA ALA A 97 7.63 6.37 -14.55
C ALA A 97 8.46 5.36 -13.75
N ILE A 98 8.13 5.12 -12.47
CA ILE A 98 8.79 4.14 -11.60
C ILE A 98 8.76 2.75 -12.22
N ASN A 99 7.59 2.31 -12.70
CA ASN A 99 7.42 0.98 -13.29
C ASN A 99 8.38 0.76 -14.46
N ILE A 100 8.53 1.77 -15.33
CA ILE A 100 9.43 1.69 -16.49
C ILE A 100 10.90 1.80 -16.06
N LEU A 101 11.23 2.72 -15.15
CA LEU A 101 12.61 2.99 -14.75
C LEU A 101 13.26 1.79 -14.02
N ARG A 102 12.48 1.03 -13.24
CA ARG A 102 12.95 -0.21 -12.60
C ARG A 102 13.42 -1.26 -13.62
N GLU A 103 12.86 -1.28 -14.82
CA GLU A 103 13.24 -2.23 -15.86
C GLU A 103 14.56 -1.86 -16.56
N ILE A 104 14.99 -0.61 -16.45
CA ILE A 104 16.14 -0.06 -17.20
C ILE A 104 17.25 0.47 -16.31
N ASP A 105 17.32 0.01 -15.06
CA ASP A 105 18.12 0.52 -13.93
C ASP A 105 19.57 0.99 -14.26
N THR A 106 20.22 0.35 -15.23
CA THR A 106 21.62 0.64 -15.65
C THR A 106 21.75 1.54 -16.89
N TYR A 107 20.70 2.24 -17.32
CA TYR A 107 20.71 3.07 -18.53
C TYR A 107 20.75 4.57 -18.22
N LYS A 108 21.88 5.22 -18.51
CA LYS A 108 22.12 6.64 -18.22
C LYS A 108 21.92 6.94 -16.72
N ASP A 109 21.14 7.95 -16.38
CA ASP A 109 20.71 8.41 -15.06
C ASP A 109 19.37 7.78 -14.63
N SER A 110 18.96 6.64 -15.22
CA SER A 110 17.69 5.97 -14.89
C SER A 110 17.50 5.71 -13.40
N GLN A 111 18.56 5.32 -12.69
CA GLN A 111 18.50 5.09 -11.25
C GLN A 111 18.28 6.39 -10.46
N GLU A 112 18.88 7.51 -10.89
CA GLU A 112 18.64 8.82 -10.28
C GLU A 112 17.21 9.28 -10.54
N LYS A 113 16.71 9.13 -11.78
CA LYS A 113 15.33 9.43 -12.16
C LYS A 113 14.31 8.53 -11.43
N LEU A 114 14.67 7.29 -11.15
CA LEU A 114 13.84 6.36 -10.37
C LEU A 114 13.70 6.87 -8.94
N ASN A 115 14.80 7.26 -8.31
CA ASN A 115 14.79 7.79 -6.95
C ASN A 115 14.04 9.13 -6.87
N GLU A 116 14.24 10.02 -7.85
CA GLU A 116 13.47 11.25 -8.00
C GLU A 116 11.96 10.96 -8.12
N SER A 117 11.58 9.98 -8.92
CA SER A 117 10.16 9.61 -9.12
C SER A 117 9.53 9.06 -7.84
N TYR A 118 10.25 8.21 -7.09
CA TYR A 118 9.82 7.77 -5.77
C TYR A 118 9.63 8.94 -4.81
N TYR A 119 10.60 9.87 -4.78
CA TYR A 119 10.51 11.05 -3.92
C TYR A 119 9.27 11.89 -4.25
N LYS A 120 9.04 12.18 -5.53
CA LYS A 120 7.88 12.98 -5.96
C LYS A 120 6.56 12.28 -5.71
N LEU A 121 6.48 10.96 -5.91
CA LEU A 121 5.30 10.18 -5.55
C LEU A 121 5.03 10.23 -4.04
N ALA A 122 6.07 10.12 -3.21
CA ALA A 122 5.96 10.25 -1.77
C ALA A 122 5.40 11.61 -1.34
N GLU A 123 5.85 12.70 -1.96
CA GLU A 123 5.32 14.05 -1.71
C GLU A 123 3.83 14.15 -2.06
N THR A 124 3.40 13.54 -3.17
CA THR A 124 1.97 13.49 -3.54
C THR A 124 1.16 12.72 -2.50
N ARG A 125 1.59 11.50 -2.13
CA ARG A 125 0.90 10.68 -1.12
C ARG A 125 0.85 11.34 0.25
N TYR A 126 1.92 12.04 0.64
CA TYR A 126 1.97 12.78 1.89
C TYR A 126 0.89 13.88 1.91
N LYS A 127 0.76 14.65 0.83
CA LYS A 127 -0.27 15.70 0.69
C LYS A 127 -1.70 15.15 0.68
N GLU A 128 -1.89 13.94 0.16
CA GLU A 128 -3.16 13.20 0.19
C GLU A 128 -3.49 12.63 1.58
N GLY A 129 -2.56 12.68 2.54
CA GLY A 129 -2.71 12.09 3.87
C GLY A 129 -2.48 10.57 3.92
N ASP A 130 -2.06 9.95 2.82
CA ASP A 130 -1.64 8.54 2.78
C ASP A 130 -0.19 8.42 3.29
N LEU A 131 -0.04 8.58 4.61
CA LEU A 131 1.26 8.58 5.28
C LEU A 131 1.98 7.24 5.13
N LYS A 132 1.25 6.13 5.03
CA LYS A 132 1.83 4.80 4.81
C LYS A 132 2.52 4.74 3.45
N ALA A 133 1.79 5.04 2.37
CA ALA A 133 2.36 5.01 1.03
C ALA A 133 3.46 6.06 0.87
N ALA A 134 3.31 7.24 1.49
CA ALA A 134 4.34 8.27 1.50
C ALA A 134 5.66 7.77 2.12
N ALA A 135 5.60 7.16 3.30
CA ALA A 135 6.79 6.61 3.96
C ALA A 135 7.47 5.53 3.10
N GLU A 136 6.71 4.58 2.53
CA GLU A 136 7.25 3.51 1.67
C GLU A 136 7.97 4.07 0.42
N ASN A 137 7.41 5.12 -0.18
CA ASN A 137 8.02 5.78 -1.34
C ASN A 137 9.24 6.62 -0.94
N TYR A 138 9.24 7.33 0.19
CA TYR A 138 10.43 8.03 0.69
C TYR A 138 11.58 7.06 0.98
N TYR A 139 11.28 5.90 1.58
CA TYR A 139 12.28 4.86 1.81
C TYR A 139 12.88 4.38 0.48
N SER A 140 12.03 4.15 -0.52
CA SER A 140 12.43 3.71 -1.86
C SER A 140 13.26 4.75 -2.62
N ALA A 141 13.03 6.05 -2.37
CA ALA A 141 13.84 7.13 -2.92
C ALA A 141 15.28 7.17 -2.33
N GLY A 142 15.52 6.49 -1.21
CA GLY A 142 16.84 6.30 -0.64
C GLY A 142 17.54 7.63 -0.31
N LYS A 143 18.72 7.87 -0.88
CA LYS A 143 19.53 9.08 -0.62
C LYS A 143 19.17 10.28 -1.49
N TYR A 144 18.10 10.22 -2.28
CA TYR A 144 17.69 11.34 -3.11
C TYR A 144 17.14 12.49 -2.25
N GLY A 145 17.76 13.67 -2.35
CA GLY A 145 17.36 14.84 -1.57
C GLY A 145 17.40 14.56 -0.06
N ASP A 146 16.29 14.85 0.62
CA ASP A 146 16.08 14.57 2.04
C ASP A 146 15.13 13.39 2.30
N ALA A 147 14.98 12.49 1.32
CA ALA A 147 14.08 11.33 1.37
C ALA A 147 14.18 10.54 2.68
N MET A 148 15.38 10.16 3.13
CA MET A 148 15.53 9.41 4.38
C MET A 148 15.05 10.19 5.62
N ARG A 149 15.25 11.51 5.66
CA ARG A 149 14.75 12.34 6.76
C ARG A 149 13.22 12.36 6.75
N LYS A 150 12.62 12.53 5.57
CA LYS A 150 11.16 12.51 5.38
C LYS A 150 10.54 11.14 5.63
N TYR A 151 11.22 10.05 5.25
CA TYR A 151 10.83 8.69 5.62
C TYR A 151 10.69 8.57 7.14
N THR A 152 11.71 9.01 7.87
CA THR A 152 11.74 8.93 9.33
C THR A 152 10.59 9.73 9.96
N SER A 153 10.42 11.01 9.60
CA SER A 153 9.35 11.84 10.16
C SER A 153 7.95 11.36 9.77
N THR A 154 7.76 10.94 8.52
CA THR A 154 6.47 10.43 8.02
C THR A 154 6.10 9.10 8.67
N THR A 155 7.08 8.20 8.86
CA THR A 155 6.85 6.92 9.55
C THR A 155 6.46 7.14 11.01
N TYR A 156 7.05 8.13 11.67
CA TYR A 156 6.67 8.54 13.02
C TYR A 156 5.25 9.10 13.08
N GLU A 157 4.88 9.99 12.16
CA GLU A 157 3.51 10.53 12.04
C GLU A 157 2.48 9.43 11.75
N TYR A 158 2.80 8.49 10.86
CA TYR A 158 1.95 7.33 10.60
C TYR A 158 1.79 6.44 11.84
N GLY A 159 2.86 6.22 12.61
CA GLY A 159 2.79 5.54 13.90
C GLY A 159 1.79 6.22 14.86
N LYS A 160 1.85 7.56 14.98
CA LYS A 160 0.88 8.32 15.80
C LYS A 160 -0.55 8.22 15.26
N GLN A 161 -0.74 8.22 13.94
CA GLN A 161 -2.05 8.03 13.32
C GLN A 161 -2.64 6.65 13.66
N LEU A 162 -1.81 5.61 13.71
CA LEU A 162 -2.23 4.27 14.13
C LEU A 162 -2.61 4.23 15.62
N VAL A 163 -1.86 4.92 16.48
CA VAL A 163 -2.23 5.08 17.91
C VAL A 163 -3.59 5.74 18.06
N ALA A 164 -3.87 6.80 17.30
CA ALA A 164 -5.16 7.48 17.32
C ALA A 164 -6.33 6.59 16.87
N LYS A 165 -6.04 5.50 16.15
CA LYS A 165 -6.97 4.45 15.73
C LYS A 165 -6.88 3.19 16.60
N TRP A 166 -6.15 3.26 17.71
CA TRP A 166 -5.91 2.17 18.66
C TRP A 166 -5.22 0.93 18.07
N ASP A 167 -4.56 1.07 16.92
CA ASP A 167 -3.76 0.00 16.30
C ASP A 167 -2.33 0.01 16.87
N TYR A 168 -2.23 -0.31 18.16
CA TYR A 168 -0.98 -0.21 18.93
C TYR A 168 0.11 -1.13 18.43
N ILE A 169 -0.23 -2.34 17.99
CA ILE A 169 0.75 -3.29 17.44
C ILE A 169 1.34 -2.77 16.13
N ASN A 170 0.53 -2.28 15.19
CA ASN A 170 1.11 -1.75 13.96
C ASN A 170 1.80 -0.40 14.19
N ALA A 171 1.34 0.42 15.14
CA ALA A 171 2.04 1.63 15.57
C ALA A 171 3.44 1.30 16.10
N ALA A 172 3.55 0.36 17.03
CA ALA A 172 4.82 -0.10 17.58
C ALA A 172 5.76 -0.63 16.49
N LYS A 173 5.23 -1.37 15.50
CA LYS A 173 6.01 -1.80 14.33
C LYS A 173 6.56 -0.61 13.54
N GLN A 174 5.80 0.47 13.37
CA GLN A 174 6.31 1.66 12.66
C GLN A 174 7.40 2.35 13.47
N PHE A 175 7.17 2.59 14.76
CA PHE A 175 8.14 3.27 15.61
C PHE A 175 9.46 2.48 15.72
N LYS A 176 9.42 1.14 15.72
CA LYS A 176 10.61 0.29 15.72
C LYS A 176 11.45 0.38 14.44
N LYS A 177 10.88 0.83 13.31
CA LYS A 177 11.63 0.98 12.04
C LYS A 177 12.59 2.16 12.03
N ILE A 178 12.46 3.08 13.00
CA ILE A 178 13.14 4.38 12.97
C ILE A 178 13.83 4.66 14.30
N ASP A 179 14.91 5.45 14.23
CA ASP A 179 15.60 6.02 15.38
C ASP A 179 15.33 7.53 15.38
N TYR A 180 14.20 7.94 15.99
CA TYR A 180 13.71 9.31 15.89
C TYR A 180 12.84 9.70 17.08
N ASN A 181 13.19 10.81 17.73
CA ASN A 181 12.56 11.29 18.96
C ASN A 181 12.50 10.18 20.01
N ASP A 182 11.29 9.85 20.46
CA ASP A 182 10.92 8.84 21.45
C ASP A 182 10.42 7.54 20.81
N SER A 183 10.74 7.27 19.53
CA SER A 183 10.18 6.12 18.81
C SER A 183 10.46 4.78 19.48
N LYS A 184 11.63 4.59 20.11
CA LYS A 184 11.97 3.32 20.77
C LYS A 184 11.16 3.12 22.05
N GLU A 185 10.98 4.19 22.80
CA GLU A 185 10.16 4.25 24.00
C GLU A 185 8.70 4.02 23.66
N LEU A 186 8.16 4.72 22.66
CA LEU A 186 6.79 4.53 22.17
C LEU A 186 6.55 3.10 21.64
N ALA A 187 7.50 2.53 20.90
CA ALA A 187 7.39 1.14 20.44
C ALA A 187 7.26 0.17 21.63
N SER A 188 8.03 0.38 22.69
CA SER A 188 8.00 -0.47 23.89
C SER A 188 6.71 -0.25 24.69
N LEU A 189 6.31 1.01 24.85
CA LEU A 189 5.07 1.41 25.51
C LEU A 189 3.86 0.77 24.85
N TYR A 190 3.70 0.88 23.52
CA TYR A 190 2.51 0.38 22.84
C TYR A 190 2.47 -1.15 22.72
N VAL A 191 3.62 -1.84 22.74
CA VAL A 191 3.64 -3.30 22.90
C VAL A 191 3.12 -3.70 24.28
N GLN A 192 3.56 -3.01 25.34
CA GLN A 192 3.06 -3.27 26.70
C GLN A 192 1.59 -2.89 26.83
N PHE A 193 1.17 -1.80 26.19
CA PHE A 193 -0.21 -1.33 26.19
C PHE A 193 -1.14 -2.38 25.57
N ASP A 194 -0.81 -2.92 24.39
CA ASP A 194 -1.58 -4.00 23.78
C ASP A 194 -1.57 -5.27 24.65
N THR A 195 -0.38 -5.68 25.13
CA THR A 195 -0.26 -6.94 25.89
C THR A 195 -1.01 -6.91 27.23
N ASN A 196 -0.99 -5.78 27.93
CA ASN A 196 -1.48 -5.68 29.31
C ASN A 196 -2.77 -4.88 29.44
N ARG A 197 -3.04 -3.94 28.53
CA ARG A 197 -4.15 -2.98 28.66
C ARG A 197 -5.15 -3.06 27.51
N TYR A 198 -4.81 -3.67 26.38
CA TYR A 198 -5.70 -3.79 25.22
C TYR A 198 -5.52 -5.12 24.50
N HIS A 199 -6.21 -6.15 24.97
CA HIS A 199 -6.15 -7.48 24.37
C HIS A 199 -7.54 -8.05 24.15
N ASN A 200 -7.68 -8.96 23.18
CA ASN A 200 -8.97 -9.55 22.79
C ASN A 200 -10.06 -8.50 22.45
N HIS A 201 -9.67 -7.32 21.94
CA HIS A 201 -10.57 -6.20 21.64
C HIS A 201 -11.24 -5.59 22.90
N LYS A 202 -10.65 -5.77 24.09
CA LYS A 202 -11.11 -5.17 25.35
C LYS A 202 -9.99 -4.32 25.96
N PHE A 203 -10.34 -3.15 26.50
CA PHE A 203 -9.42 -2.37 27.32
C PHE A 203 -9.52 -2.78 28.80
N TYR A 204 -8.38 -2.82 29.46
CA TYR A 204 -8.23 -3.19 30.86
C TYR A 204 -7.61 -2.00 31.61
N TYR A 205 -8.28 -1.59 32.69
CA TYR A 205 -7.87 -0.46 33.53
C TYR A 205 -7.81 -0.88 35.00
N TYR A 206 -6.94 -0.20 35.76
CA TYR A 206 -7.07 -0.17 37.22
C TYR A 206 -8.26 0.74 37.60
N ALA A 207 -8.92 0.45 38.72
CA ALA A 207 -10.09 1.21 39.18
C ALA A 207 -9.80 2.72 39.29
N GLU A 208 -8.66 3.08 39.86
CA GLU A 208 -8.22 4.47 40.07
C GLU A 208 -7.99 5.19 38.74
N GLU A 209 -7.28 4.54 37.80
CA GLU A 209 -7.07 5.08 36.45
C GLU A 209 -8.38 5.28 35.70
N PHE A 210 -9.35 4.37 35.92
CA PHE A 210 -10.68 4.48 35.30
C PHE A 210 -11.51 5.59 35.93
N GLU A 211 -11.45 5.79 37.25
CA GLU A 211 -12.07 6.93 37.93
C GLU A 211 -11.57 8.26 37.35
N ASP A 212 -10.24 8.42 37.24
CA ASP A 212 -9.62 9.63 36.70
C ASP A 212 -10.07 9.90 35.26
N LYS A 213 -10.05 8.86 34.42
CA LYS A 213 -10.49 8.97 33.03
C LYS A 213 -11.96 9.36 32.93
N LEU A 214 -12.79 8.77 33.78
CA LEU A 214 -14.23 9.03 33.79
C LEU A 214 -14.52 10.46 34.27
N ASN A 215 -13.83 10.95 35.30
CA ASN A 215 -13.91 12.33 35.74
C ASN A 215 -13.51 13.33 34.64
N SER A 216 -12.44 13.05 33.88
CA SER A 216 -12.02 13.89 32.75
C SER A 216 -13.11 13.99 31.67
N LEU A 217 -13.73 12.87 31.29
CA LEU A 217 -14.75 12.85 30.24
C LEU A 217 -16.07 13.47 30.71
N LEU A 218 -16.50 13.17 31.94
CA LEU A 218 -17.70 13.77 32.52
C LEU A 218 -17.57 15.30 32.64
N GLN A 219 -16.37 15.82 32.94
CA GLN A 219 -16.13 17.27 32.93
C GLN A 219 -16.27 17.90 31.55
N GLU A 220 -15.83 17.22 30.48
CA GLU A 220 -15.97 17.71 29.11
C GLU A 220 -17.43 17.77 28.64
N GLU A 221 -18.25 16.81 29.07
CA GLU A 221 -19.66 16.71 28.66
C GLU A 221 -20.62 17.47 29.59
N ASN A 222 -20.45 17.34 30.91
CA ASN A 222 -21.36 17.89 31.91
C ASN A 222 -20.71 17.97 33.32
N GLU A 223 -20.29 19.18 33.70
CA GLU A 223 -19.58 19.47 34.96
C GLU A 223 -20.33 19.05 36.24
N ASN A 224 -21.64 18.81 36.14
CA ASN A 224 -22.47 18.39 37.27
C ASN A 224 -22.26 16.93 37.65
N PHE A 225 -21.61 16.12 36.81
CA PHE A 225 -21.29 14.74 37.13
C PHE A 225 -19.85 14.58 37.65
N SER A 226 -19.65 13.60 38.52
CA SER A 226 -18.33 13.14 38.99
C SER A 226 -18.37 11.64 39.20
N ALA A 227 -17.22 10.99 39.05
CA ALA A 227 -16.97 9.64 39.50
C ALA A 227 -16.12 9.65 40.76
N LYS A 228 -16.33 8.68 41.64
CA LYS A 228 -15.46 8.41 42.78
C LYS A 228 -15.43 6.91 43.06
N ILE A 229 -14.26 6.35 43.38
CA ILE A 229 -14.22 5.04 44.02
C ILE A 229 -14.94 5.11 45.37
N ASP A 230 -15.88 4.19 45.54
CA ASP A 230 -16.57 3.96 46.78
C ASP A 230 -15.76 2.99 47.64
N ASP A 231 -15.11 3.55 48.66
CA ASP A 231 -14.30 2.82 49.64
C ASP A 231 -15.18 2.15 50.72
N ASP A 232 -16.50 2.41 50.74
CA ASP A 232 -17.42 1.81 51.69
C ASP A 232 -17.71 0.35 51.31
N ASN A 233 -16.73 -0.50 51.67
CA ASN A 233 -16.63 -1.96 51.54
C ASN A 233 -17.94 -2.73 51.84
N ILE A 234 -18.83 -2.84 50.86
CA ILE A 234 -19.91 -3.84 50.88
C ILE A 234 -19.55 -5.05 49.98
N THR A 235 -18.57 -4.91 49.09
CA THR A 235 -18.13 -5.95 48.15
C THR A 235 -16.61 -6.05 48.10
N ASP A 236 -16.05 -7.26 47.94
CA ASP A 236 -14.61 -7.50 47.71
C ASP A 236 -14.08 -6.92 46.37
N THR A 237 -14.94 -6.21 45.64
CA THR A 237 -14.67 -5.56 44.37
C THR A 237 -14.81 -4.06 44.52
N PRO A 238 -13.82 -3.25 44.09
CA PRO A 238 -13.98 -1.80 44.05
C PRO A 238 -15.22 -1.40 43.23
N VAL A 239 -15.95 -0.42 43.74
CA VAL A 239 -17.16 0.11 43.12
C VAL A 239 -16.86 1.56 42.77
N ILE A 240 -17.22 2.00 41.56
CA ILE A 240 -17.10 3.41 41.17
C ILE A 240 -18.49 4.01 41.17
N TYR A 241 -18.71 4.98 42.04
CA TYR A 241 -19.95 5.72 42.14
C TYR A 241 -19.88 6.96 41.27
N VAL A 242 -20.75 7.03 40.26
CA VAL A 242 -20.93 8.21 39.42
C VAL A 242 -22.16 8.95 39.86
N TYR A 243 -22.05 10.23 40.20
CA TYR A 243 -23.14 10.98 40.79
C TYR A 243 -23.26 12.38 40.23
N ASN A 244 -24.50 12.87 40.24
CA ASN A 244 -24.81 14.27 40.01
C ASN A 244 -24.62 15.05 41.32
N LYS A 245 -23.73 16.04 41.30
CA LYS A 245 -23.35 16.86 42.45
C LYS A 245 -24.52 17.69 43.02
N GLU A 246 -25.52 18.01 42.20
CA GLU A 246 -26.64 18.87 42.60
C GLU A 246 -27.86 18.06 43.08
N LYS A 247 -28.12 16.89 42.48
CA LYS A 247 -29.37 16.13 42.70
C LYS A 247 -29.26 15.00 43.72
N PHE A 248 -28.05 14.69 44.22
CA PHE A 248 -27.78 13.53 45.08
C PHE A 248 -28.35 12.21 44.52
N THR A 249 -28.22 12.04 43.21
CA THR A 249 -28.56 10.80 42.48
C THR A 249 -27.32 10.27 41.78
N GLY A 250 -27.19 8.95 41.68
CA GLY A 250 -26.02 8.35 41.07
C GLY A 250 -26.18 6.89 40.67
N VAL A 251 -25.17 6.41 39.95
CA VAL A 251 -25.02 5.08 39.37
C VAL A 251 -23.83 4.42 40.03
N TYR A 252 -24.00 3.18 40.50
CA TYR A 252 -22.90 2.37 41.02
C TYR A 252 -22.36 1.47 39.92
N LEU A 253 -21.06 1.55 39.68
CA LEU A 253 -20.33 0.69 38.76
C LEU A 253 -19.57 -0.33 39.60
N SER A 254 -20.13 -1.51 39.81
CA SER A 254 -19.40 -2.60 40.43
C SER A 254 -18.39 -3.14 39.42
N LEU A 255 -17.11 -3.19 39.73
CA LEU A 255 -16.13 -3.84 38.87
C LEU A 255 -16.39 -5.35 38.97
N ALA A 256 -17.01 -5.94 37.95
CA ALA A 256 -17.62 -7.27 38.01
C ALA A 256 -16.60 -8.40 38.04
N LYS A 257 -15.45 -8.20 37.38
CA LYS A 257 -14.41 -9.22 37.23
C LYS A 257 -13.04 -8.59 37.17
N TYR A 258 -12.10 -9.18 37.90
CA TYR A 258 -10.68 -8.86 37.82
C TYR A 258 -9.92 -10.04 37.25
N ASP A 259 -8.92 -9.73 36.44
CA ASP A 259 -7.91 -10.71 36.07
C ASP A 259 -7.01 -11.01 37.28
N LYS A 260 -6.14 -12.01 37.13
CA LYS A 260 -5.15 -12.39 38.16
C LYS A 260 -4.16 -11.28 38.54
N ASN A 261 -4.10 -10.19 37.77
CA ASN A 261 -3.23 -9.04 37.98
C ASN A 261 -3.98 -7.83 38.57
N GLY A 262 -5.27 -7.97 38.91
CA GLY A 262 -6.09 -6.90 39.48
C GLY A 262 -6.57 -5.88 38.45
N MET A 263 -6.55 -6.23 37.16
CA MET A 263 -7.10 -5.38 36.09
C MET A 263 -8.57 -5.73 35.85
N CYS A 264 -9.40 -4.71 35.63
CA CYS A 264 -10.82 -4.94 35.43
C CYS A 264 -11.11 -5.54 34.03
N GLU A 265 -11.76 -6.71 33.99
CA GLU A 265 -12.18 -7.40 32.76
C GLU A 265 -13.64 -7.14 32.37
N GLY A 266 -14.42 -6.55 33.26
CA GLY A 266 -15.83 -6.26 33.03
C GLY A 266 -16.48 -5.54 34.20
N PHE A 267 -17.55 -4.80 33.92
CA PHE A 267 -18.29 -4.00 34.90
C PHE A 267 -19.72 -4.50 35.00
N ASP A 268 -20.22 -4.51 36.22
CA ASP A 268 -21.61 -4.74 36.62
C ASP A 268 -22.17 -3.37 37.01
N ILE A 269 -22.98 -2.79 36.15
CA ILE A 269 -23.65 -1.54 36.48
C ILE A 269 -24.86 -1.87 37.35
N ARG A 270 -24.90 -1.32 38.57
CA ARG A 270 -26.05 -1.38 39.47
C ARG A 270 -26.61 0.01 39.67
N TRP A 271 -27.92 0.14 39.46
CA TRP A 271 -28.61 1.39 39.72
C TRP A 271 -29.30 1.35 41.07
N THR A 272 -29.28 2.48 41.77
CA THR A 272 -30.09 2.70 42.97
C THR A 272 -31.00 3.89 42.69
N ASN A 273 -32.25 3.87 43.20
CA ASN A 273 -33.23 4.94 42.99
C ASN A 273 -33.59 5.25 41.52
N VAL A 274 -33.75 4.23 40.67
CA VAL A 274 -34.13 4.36 39.24
C VAL A 274 -35.52 4.97 39.03
N SER A 275 -36.37 4.98 40.06
CA SER A 275 -37.80 5.27 39.93
C SER A 275 -38.16 6.67 39.45
N LYS A 276 -37.22 7.59 39.20
CA LYS A 276 -37.54 9.00 38.92
C LYS A 276 -36.72 9.80 37.90
N SER A 277 -35.71 9.29 37.18
CA SER A 277 -35.05 10.14 36.16
C SER A 277 -34.39 9.41 34.99
N GLU A 278 -34.83 9.74 33.77
CA GLU A 278 -34.23 9.37 32.47
C GLU A 278 -32.74 9.76 32.38
N GLU A 279 -32.34 10.83 33.09
CA GLU A 279 -30.98 11.39 33.13
C GLU A 279 -29.91 10.39 33.63
N ASN A 280 -30.21 9.59 34.65
CA ASN A 280 -29.23 8.64 35.22
C ASN A 280 -28.93 7.47 34.26
N PHE A 281 -29.86 7.16 33.35
CA PHE A 281 -29.74 6.07 32.42
C PHE A 281 -28.92 6.45 31.18
N GLY A 282 -29.11 7.67 30.66
CA GLY A 282 -28.25 8.25 29.62
C GLY A 282 -26.79 8.30 30.07
N THR A 283 -26.55 8.76 31.30
CA THR A 283 -25.21 8.75 31.91
C THR A 283 -24.62 7.34 31.99
N ALA A 284 -25.40 6.33 32.38
CA ALA A 284 -24.93 4.93 32.45
C ALA A 284 -24.59 4.34 31.08
N THR A 285 -25.40 4.59 30.05
CA THR A 285 -25.14 4.12 28.69
C THR A 285 -23.89 4.78 28.11
N TYR A 286 -23.67 6.07 28.40
CA TYR A 286 -22.47 6.80 28.00
C TYR A 286 -21.21 6.28 28.70
N ILE A 287 -21.26 6.04 30.01
CA ILE A 287 -20.15 5.42 30.75
C ILE A 287 -19.78 4.06 30.16
N TYR A 288 -20.79 3.30 29.71
CA TYR A 288 -20.61 1.96 29.19
C TYR A 288 -20.11 1.94 27.74
N SER A 289 -20.48 2.91 26.89
CA SER A 289 -19.90 3.08 25.55
C SER A 289 -18.42 3.46 25.61
N ILE A 290 -18.05 4.32 26.57
CA ILE A 290 -16.65 4.66 26.88
C ILE A 290 -15.86 3.40 27.27
N LEU A 291 -16.46 2.52 28.07
CA LEU A 291 -15.82 1.30 28.55
C LEU A 291 -15.59 0.26 27.45
N LEU A 292 -16.55 0.10 26.53
CA LEU A 292 -16.52 -0.94 25.50
C LEU A 292 -15.74 -0.59 24.23
N ALA A 293 -14.92 0.48 24.26
CA ALA A 293 -14.08 0.89 23.15
C ALA A 293 -14.82 1.37 21.90
N ASP A 294 -16.10 1.75 22.01
CA ASP A 294 -16.74 2.58 20.99
C ASP A 294 -16.77 4.04 21.46
N CYS A 295 -15.57 4.62 21.54
CA CYS A 295 -15.36 6.04 21.88
C CYS A 295 -15.97 7.00 20.84
N SER A 296 -16.75 6.50 19.88
CA SER A 296 -17.43 7.31 18.86
C SER A 296 -18.87 7.67 19.25
N LEU A 297 -19.45 7.03 20.28
CA LEU A 297 -20.78 7.35 20.77
C LEU A 297 -20.69 8.51 21.76
N THR A 298 -21.25 9.65 21.36
CA THR A 298 -21.47 10.79 22.25
C THR A 298 -22.47 10.42 23.36
N ALA A 299 -22.55 11.24 24.42
CA ALA A 299 -23.60 11.09 25.43
C ALA A 299 -25.01 11.13 24.80
N GLN A 300 -25.17 11.89 23.71
CA GLN A 300 -26.40 11.94 22.94
C GLN A 300 -26.69 10.63 22.21
N ASP A 301 -25.70 10.02 21.54
CA ASP A 301 -25.88 8.74 20.84
C ASP A 301 -26.24 7.61 21.81
N ALA A 302 -25.60 7.60 22.98
CA ALA A 302 -25.90 6.68 24.07
C ALA A 302 -27.34 6.88 24.61
N ASN A 303 -27.76 8.13 24.80
CA ASN A 303 -29.11 8.45 25.23
C ASN A 303 -30.16 8.05 24.19
N ASP A 304 -29.92 8.32 22.91
CA ASP A 304 -30.84 8.00 21.82
C ASP A 304 -31.02 6.48 21.68
N TYR A 305 -29.92 5.73 21.80
CA TYR A 305 -29.95 4.26 21.83
C TYR A 305 -30.79 3.73 23.01
N TYR A 306 -30.62 4.31 24.20
CA TYR A 306 -31.44 3.98 25.37
C TYR A 306 -32.92 4.28 25.15
N MET A 307 -33.26 5.45 24.60
CA MET A 307 -34.66 5.83 24.37
C MET A 307 -35.37 4.87 23.40
N GLU A 308 -34.66 4.34 22.41
CA GLU A 308 -35.17 3.28 21.53
C GLU A 308 -35.41 1.96 22.29
N LEU A 309 -34.54 1.59 23.24
CA LEU A 309 -34.73 0.40 24.07
C LEU A 309 -35.93 0.54 25.02
N VAL A 310 -36.10 1.70 25.67
CA VAL A 310 -37.25 1.97 26.57
C VAL A 310 -38.57 1.89 25.81
N LYS A 311 -38.63 2.42 24.59
CA LYS A 311 -39.81 2.30 23.73
C LYS A 311 -40.19 0.84 23.49
N LYS A 312 -39.21 -0.07 23.40
CA LYS A 312 -39.42 -1.51 23.17
C LYS A 312 -39.78 -2.28 24.45
N ALA A 313 -39.32 -1.84 25.62
CA ALA A 313 -39.46 -2.55 26.88
C ALA A 313 -40.78 -2.28 27.65
N GLU A 314 -41.66 -1.42 27.11
CA GLU A 314 -42.87 -0.88 27.78
C GLU A 314 -42.58 -0.14 29.10
N LYS A 315 -43.50 0.74 29.53
CA LYS A 315 -43.24 1.83 30.51
C LYS A 315 -42.95 1.43 31.97
N ASN A 316 -42.81 0.14 32.30
CA ASN A 316 -42.79 -0.36 33.69
C ASN A 316 -41.46 -0.95 34.17
N ILE A 317 -40.32 -0.46 33.67
CA ILE A 317 -38.99 -0.93 34.11
C ILE A 317 -38.69 -0.37 35.51
N LEU A 318 -38.37 -1.25 36.48
CA LEU A 318 -37.94 -0.82 37.82
C LEU A 318 -36.42 -0.75 37.97
N TRP A 319 -35.70 -1.67 37.32
CA TRP A 319 -34.24 -1.68 37.31
C TRP A 319 -33.73 -2.50 36.12
N GLY A 320 -32.43 -2.43 35.89
CA GLY A 320 -31.78 -3.15 34.81
C GLY A 320 -30.29 -3.26 35.06
N LYS A 321 -29.66 -4.08 34.24
CA LYS A 321 -28.27 -4.49 34.36
C LYS A 321 -27.72 -4.64 32.95
N ALA A 322 -26.63 -3.95 32.67
CA ALA A 322 -25.87 -4.18 31.46
C ALA A 322 -24.74 -5.16 31.77
N PHE A 323 -24.48 -6.11 30.87
CA PHE A 323 -23.28 -6.93 30.93
C PHE A 323 -22.76 -7.27 29.53
N CYS A 324 -21.46 -7.54 29.46
CA CYS A 324 -20.79 -7.93 28.22
C CYS A 324 -20.91 -9.45 28.08
N ASN A 325 -21.46 -9.92 26.96
CA ASN A 325 -21.28 -11.32 26.58
C ASN A 325 -19.86 -11.47 26.01
N ASP A 326 -19.12 -12.50 26.40
CA ASP A 326 -17.72 -12.74 25.97
C ASP A 326 -17.59 -13.07 24.47
N THR A 327 -18.64 -12.85 23.68
CA THR A 327 -18.75 -13.20 22.27
C THR A 327 -19.07 -11.96 21.45
N ARG A 328 -18.01 -11.22 21.08
CA ARG A 328 -17.99 -10.13 20.08
C ARG A 328 -18.86 -8.91 20.42
N ASN A 329 -18.31 -7.99 21.22
CA ASN A 329 -18.74 -6.58 21.33
C ASN A 329 -20.25 -6.34 21.51
N GLY A 330 -20.99 -7.34 21.98
CA GLY A 330 -22.43 -7.25 22.20
C GLY A 330 -22.69 -6.74 23.61
N ILE A 331 -23.50 -5.68 23.70
CA ILE A 331 -24.07 -5.23 24.97
C ILE A 331 -25.36 -6.01 25.20
N SER A 332 -25.42 -6.74 26.31
CA SER A 332 -26.64 -7.36 26.78
C SER A 332 -27.25 -6.48 27.87
N TYR A 333 -28.43 -5.94 27.63
CA TYR A 333 -29.21 -5.25 28.66
C TYR A 333 -30.29 -6.17 29.19
N HIS A 334 -30.32 -6.33 30.49
CA HIS A 334 -31.38 -7.01 31.21
C HIS A 334 -32.24 -5.94 31.88
N PHE A 335 -33.53 -5.95 31.61
CA PHE A 335 -34.51 -5.08 32.27
C PHE A 335 -35.47 -5.92 33.07
N TRP A 336 -35.77 -5.50 34.30
CA TRP A 336 -36.76 -6.16 35.15
C TRP A 336 -37.90 -5.20 35.46
N TYR A 337 -39.12 -5.72 35.39
CA TYR A 337 -40.34 -5.04 35.79
C TYR A 337 -41.01 -5.81 36.92
N SER A 338 -41.76 -5.08 37.74
CA SER A 338 -42.61 -5.62 38.80
C SER A 338 -43.95 -5.90 38.13
N SER A 339 -44.12 -7.14 37.69
CA SER A 339 -45.45 -7.72 37.62
C SER A 339 -45.65 -8.52 38.88
N ASP A 340 -46.78 -8.31 39.56
CA ASP A 340 -47.16 -8.92 40.84
C ASP A 340 -46.54 -10.32 41.04
N ASP A 341 -45.70 -10.41 42.06
CA ASP A 341 -45.09 -11.62 42.64
C ASP A 341 -44.08 -12.47 41.84
N ASN A 342 -43.60 -12.06 40.66
CA ASN A 342 -42.40 -12.68 40.07
C ASN A 342 -41.55 -11.72 39.23
N GLU A 343 -40.27 -11.57 39.57
CA GLU A 343 -39.28 -10.88 38.74
C GLU A 343 -39.15 -11.57 37.39
N SER A 344 -39.56 -10.89 36.31
CA SER A 344 -39.38 -11.35 34.93
C SER A 344 -38.42 -10.41 34.21
N GLY A 345 -37.37 -10.97 33.62
CA GLY A 345 -36.30 -10.23 32.96
C GLY A 345 -36.44 -10.25 31.43
N LEU A 346 -36.26 -9.10 30.78
CA LEU A 346 -36.14 -8.97 29.33
C LEU A 346 -34.66 -8.81 28.97
N LEU A 347 -34.11 -9.75 28.20
CA LEU A 347 -32.76 -9.65 27.62
C LEU A 347 -32.84 -8.99 26.24
N ILE A 348 -32.09 -7.89 26.07
CA ILE A 348 -31.89 -7.25 24.77
C ILE A 348 -30.40 -7.29 24.44
N ASN A 349 -30.04 -8.01 23.36
CA ASN A 349 -28.68 -8.08 22.84
C ASN A 349 -28.48 -7.04 21.74
N ASN A 350 -27.36 -6.33 21.78
CA ASN A 350 -26.91 -5.41 20.73
C ASN A 350 -25.89 -6.05 19.76
N SER A 351 -25.80 -7.39 19.71
CA SER A 351 -25.06 -8.03 18.62
C SER A 351 -25.87 -7.86 17.33
N ASP A 352 -25.21 -7.50 16.22
CA ASP A 352 -25.79 -7.42 14.86
C ASP A 352 -26.29 -8.79 14.31
N GLU A 353 -26.73 -9.71 15.16
CA GLU A 353 -27.39 -10.99 14.83
C GLU A 353 -28.68 -11.17 15.63
#